data_AF-A0A1G2W4R2-F1
#
_entry.id   AF-A0A1G2W4R2-F1
#
_cell.length_a   1.000
_cell.length_b   1.000
_cell.length_c   1.000
_cell.angle_alpha   90.00
_cell.angle_beta   90.00
_cell.angle_gamma   90.00
#
_symmetry.space_group_name_H-M   'P 1'
#
loop_
_entity.id
_entity.type
_entity.pdbx_description
1 polymer ?
#
loop_
_entity_poly.entity_id
_entity_poly.type
_entity_poly.pdbx_seq_one_letter_code
_entity_poly.pdbx_strand_id
1 'polypeptide(L)'
;MLRMGMMLLAAASLAGAAQAAPRRELLMARVEIGDLDLASEAGAATMLSRLSSAARALCALPRSELFRGREGREWRCRREAVAAAVARLKAPPLTLAYAQWLSAEPAEWPPSP
;
A
#
# COMPACT_ATOMS: atom_id res chain seq x y z
N MET A 1 19.70 -11.07 -71.79
CA MET A 1 18.48 -10.50 -71.16
C MET A 1 17.85 -11.59 -70.31
N LEU A 2 17.48 -11.28 -69.05
CA LEU A 2 16.78 -12.13 -68.06
C LEU A 2 17.64 -13.31 -67.50
N ARG A 3 17.81 -13.60 -66.20
CA ARG A 3 17.10 -13.30 -64.94
C ARG A 3 18.09 -13.37 -63.76
N MET A 4 18.44 -12.23 -63.16
CA MET A 4 18.94 -12.10 -61.78
C MET A 4 17.96 -11.11 -61.16
N GLY A 5 17.33 -11.30 -60.03
CA GLY A 5 17.49 -12.23 -58.92
C GLY A 5 16.80 -11.47 -57.78
N MET A 6 15.74 -12.00 -57.20
CA MET A 6 15.02 -11.26 -56.16
C MET A 6 14.25 -12.23 -55.25
N MET A 7 14.99 -12.93 -54.40
CA MET A 7 14.48 -13.40 -53.11
C MET A 7 14.90 -12.35 -52.09
N LEU A 8 14.02 -11.40 -51.79
CA LEU A 8 14.17 -10.52 -50.64
C LEU A 8 13.22 -11.01 -49.54
N LEU A 9 13.83 -11.56 -48.49
CA LEU A 9 13.21 -12.03 -47.27
C LEU A 9 12.34 -10.93 -46.65
N ALA A 10 11.03 -11.17 -46.60
CA ALA A 10 10.12 -10.44 -45.73
C ALA A 10 10.24 -10.98 -44.29
N ALA A 11 11.35 -10.68 -43.61
CA ALA A 11 11.47 -10.86 -42.18
C ALA A 11 10.92 -9.60 -41.48
N ALA A 12 9.60 -9.44 -41.48
CA ALA A 12 8.94 -8.39 -40.72
C ALA A 12 9.13 -8.67 -39.23
N SER A 13 10.00 -7.86 -38.62
CA SER A 13 10.35 -7.79 -37.22
C SER A 13 9.12 -7.85 -36.30
N LEU A 14 8.94 -8.97 -35.60
CA LEU A 14 8.19 -8.99 -34.33
C LEU A 14 9.06 -8.29 -33.27
N ALA A 15 9.14 -6.97 -33.34
CA ALA A 15 9.59 -6.17 -32.21
C ALA A 15 8.47 -6.17 -31.17
N GLY A 16 8.37 -7.24 -30.39
CA GLY A 16 7.54 -7.26 -29.20
C GLY A 16 8.02 -6.15 -28.28
N ALA A 17 7.21 -5.11 -28.10
CA ALA A 17 7.46 -4.09 -27.09
C ALA A 17 7.57 -4.81 -25.74
N ALA A 18 8.79 -4.98 -25.23
CA ALA A 18 8.98 -5.46 -23.88
C ALA A 18 8.42 -4.40 -22.94
N GLN A 19 7.17 -4.55 -22.50
CA GLN A 19 6.61 -3.69 -21.47
C GLN A 19 7.40 -3.97 -20.19
N ALA A 20 8.34 -3.10 -19.86
CA ALA A 20 9.02 -3.13 -18.58
C ALA A 20 7.95 -3.03 -17.49
N ALA A 21 7.77 -4.10 -16.71
CA ALA A 21 6.82 -4.10 -15.62
C ALA A 21 7.18 -2.96 -14.65
N PRO A 22 6.22 -2.16 -14.18
CA PRO A 22 6.50 -1.07 -13.25
C PRO A 22 7.19 -1.66 -12.01
N ARG A 23 8.40 -1.16 -11.71
CA ARG A 23 9.15 -1.55 -10.50
C ARG A 23 8.32 -1.13 -9.30
N ARG A 24 7.75 -2.10 -8.58
CA ARG A 24 7.07 -1.86 -7.31
C ARG A 24 8.14 -1.75 -6.23
N GLU A 25 8.27 -0.57 -5.64
CA GLU A 25 9.10 -0.39 -4.45
C GLU A 25 8.30 -0.84 -3.22
N LEU A 26 8.85 -1.80 -2.47
CA LEU A 26 8.24 -2.31 -1.25
C LEU A 26 8.74 -1.49 -0.07
N LEU A 27 7.88 -0.64 0.48
CA LEU A 27 8.14 0.05 1.74
C LEU A 27 7.78 -0.88 2.90
N MET A 28 8.68 -1.00 3.88
CA MET A 28 8.48 -1.82 5.07
C MET A 28 8.80 -1.02 6.33
N ALA A 29 7.98 -1.16 7.37
CA ALA A 29 8.27 -0.68 8.71
C ALA A 29 8.26 -1.87 9.68
N ARG A 30 9.20 -1.88 10.62
CA ARG A 30 9.21 -2.83 11.73
C ARG A 30 8.40 -2.24 12.89
N VAL A 31 7.53 -3.06 13.48
CA VAL A 31 6.76 -2.71 14.68
C VAL A 31 6.99 -3.80 15.71
N GLU A 32 7.46 -3.39 16.89
CA GLU A 32 7.76 -4.30 17.99
C GLU A 32 6.47 -4.73 18.71
N ILE A 33 6.43 -6.03 19.05
CA ILE A 33 5.27 -6.72 19.64
C ILE A 33 5.58 -7.29 21.02
N GLY A 34 6.86 -7.56 21.32
CA GLY A 34 7.26 -8.43 22.43
C GLY A 34 6.87 -7.96 23.83
N ASP A 35 6.45 -6.71 23.98
CA ASP A 35 5.99 -6.11 25.24
C ASP A 35 4.46 -6.12 25.40
N LEU A 36 3.70 -6.60 24.40
CA LEU A 36 2.24 -6.56 24.39
C LEU A 36 1.61 -7.95 24.44
N ASP A 37 0.61 -8.11 25.30
CA ASP A 37 -0.30 -9.24 25.24
C ASP A 37 -1.43 -8.96 24.24
N LEU A 38 -1.32 -9.53 23.04
CA LEU A 38 -2.33 -9.39 21.98
C LEU A 38 -3.62 -10.18 22.24
N ALA A 39 -3.67 -11.02 23.28
CA ALA A 39 -4.90 -11.67 23.72
C ALA A 39 -5.75 -10.74 24.62
N SER A 40 -5.15 -9.67 25.14
CA SER A 40 -5.85 -8.64 25.91
C SER A 40 -6.38 -7.52 25.00
N GLU A 41 -7.51 -6.91 25.39
CA GLU A 41 -8.05 -5.73 24.68
C GLU A 41 -7.06 -4.55 24.74
N ALA A 42 -6.43 -4.31 25.88
CA ALA A 42 -5.48 -3.22 26.07
C ALA A 42 -4.21 -3.38 25.20
N GLY A 43 -3.65 -4.59 25.13
CA GLY A 43 -2.51 -4.88 24.28
C GLY A 43 -2.85 -4.78 22.80
N ALA A 44 -4.04 -5.25 22.39
CA ALA A 44 -4.54 -5.11 21.04
C ALA A 44 -4.77 -3.65 20.62
N ALA A 45 -5.36 -2.82 21.47
CA ALA A 45 -5.54 -1.40 21.21
C ALA A 45 -4.19 -0.67 21.07
N THR A 46 -3.24 -1.00 21.95
CA THR A 46 -1.88 -0.45 21.90
C THR A 46 -1.18 -0.84 20.59
N MET A 47 -1.30 -2.11 20.20
CA MET A 47 -0.73 -2.61 18.95
C MET A 47 -1.34 -1.92 17.73
N LEU A 48 -2.66 -1.74 17.70
CA LEU A 48 -3.34 -1.02 16.63
C LEU A 48 -2.84 0.43 16.49
N SER A 49 -2.63 1.11 17.62
CA SER A 49 -2.06 2.47 17.65
C SER A 49 -0.65 2.51 17.04
N ARG A 50 0.21 1.53 17.38
CA ARG A 50 1.55 1.40 16.80
C ARG A 50 1.51 1.14 15.31
N LEU A 51 0.66 0.22 14.86
CA LEU A 51 0.48 -0.08 13.43
C LEU A 51 -0.02 1.14 12.65
N SER A 52 -1.01 1.87 13.18
CA SER A 52 -1.54 3.09 12.55
C SER A 52 -0.48 4.19 12.44
N SER A 53 0.35 4.35 13.49
CA SER A 53 1.47 5.29 13.50
C SER A 53 2.54 4.92 12.46
N ALA A 54 2.94 3.64 12.41
CA ALA A 54 3.89 3.16 11.42
C ALA A 54 3.35 3.30 9.99
N ALA A 55 2.07 2.97 9.77
CA ALA A 55 1.41 3.12 8.48
C ALA A 55 1.33 4.59 8.05
N ARG A 56 1.12 5.53 8.99
CA ARG A 56 1.14 6.97 8.69
C ARG A 56 2.51 7.41 8.20
N ALA A 57 3.59 6.95 8.82
CA ALA A 57 4.95 7.25 8.38
C ALA A 57 5.26 6.65 7.00
N LEU A 58 4.85 5.40 6.76
CA LEU A 58 5.04 4.71 5.47
C LEU A 58 4.26 5.36 4.32
N CYS A 59 3.04 5.81 4.60
CA CYS A 59 2.11 6.31 3.59
C CYS A 59 2.12 7.84 3.43
N ALA A 60 3.01 8.54 4.14
CA ALA A 60 3.14 9.98 4.03
C ALA A 60 3.59 10.34 2.60
N LEU A 61 2.72 11.01 1.85
CA LEU A 61 3.09 11.54 0.54
C LEU A 61 3.62 12.98 0.73
N PRO A 62 4.52 13.45 -0.14
CA PRO A 62 4.94 14.84 -0.13
C PRO A 62 3.73 15.76 -0.24
N ARG A 63 3.47 16.55 0.81
CA ARG A 63 2.43 17.58 0.77
C ARG A 63 2.89 18.66 -0.20
N SER A 64 2.15 18.83 -1.28
CA SER A 64 2.40 19.85 -2.29
C SER A 64 1.11 20.60 -2.52
N GLU A 65 1.17 21.93 -2.45
CA GLU A 65 0.08 22.84 -2.80
C GLU A 65 -0.53 22.52 -4.18
N LEU A 66 0.29 21.99 -5.10
CA LEU A 66 -0.10 21.64 -6.47
C LEU A 66 -0.95 20.37 -6.59
N PHE A 67 -0.96 19.52 -5.55
CA PHE A 67 -1.67 18.23 -5.56
C PHE A 67 -2.56 18.10 -4.32
N ARG A 68 -3.61 18.92 -4.25
CA ARG A 68 -4.70 18.79 -3.27
C ARG A 68 -5.49 17.50 -3.55
N GLY A 69 -6.05 16.86 -2.52
CA GLY A 69 -6.86 15.63 -2.69
C GLY A 69 -6.08 14.31 -2.56
N ARG A 70 -4.87 14.31 -2.00
CA ARG A 70 -4.12 13.06 -1.72
C ARG A 70 -4.58 12.34 -0.46
N GLU A 71 -5.39 12.97 0.37
CA GLU A 71 -5.86 12.48 1.66
C GLU A 71 -6.50 11.08 1.52
N GLY A 72 -7.30 10.88 0.46
CA GLY A 72 -7.88 9.57 0.17
C GLY A 72 -6.87 8.49 -0.23
N ARG A 73 -5.75 8.86 -0.86
CA ARG A 73 -4.68 7.91 -1.23
C ARG A 73 -3.84 7.53 -0.02
N GLU A 74 -3.51 8.51 0.83
CA GLU A 74 -2.80 8.26 2.09
C GLU A 74 -3.65 7.38 3.01
N TRP A 75 -4.94 7.67 3.12
CA TRP A 75 -5.89 6.86 3.88
C TRP A 75 -5.97 5.42 3.38
N ARG A 76 -6.15 5.24 2.07
CA ARG A 76 -6.18 3.90 1.46
C ARG A 76 -4.90 3.13 1.74
N CYS A 77 -3.74 3.75 1.55
CA CYS A 77 -2.45 3.15 1.85
C CYS A 77 -2.35 2.74 3.34
N ARG A 78 -2.76 3.61 4.26
CA ARG A 78 -2.75 3.32 5.70
C ARG A 78 -3.61 2.12 6.03
N ARG A 79 -4.85 2.08 5.52
CA ARG A 79 -5.77 0.96 5.71
C ARG A 79 -5.20 -0.35 5.19
N GLU A 80 -4.65 -0.36 3.98
CA GLU A 80 -4.06 -1.55 3.38
C GLU A 80 -2.86 -2.06 4.20
N ALA A 81 -1.98 -1.16 4.65
CA ALA A 81 -0.83 -1.51 5.47
C ALA A 81 -1.24 -2.10 6.83
N VAL A 82 -2.20 -1.48 7.52
CA VAL A 82 -2.71 -1.98 8.81
C VAL A 82 -3.45 -3.30 8.63
N ALA A 83 -4.30 -3.42 7.61
CA ALA A 83 -5.01 -4.68 7.30
C ALA A 83 -4.05 -5.85 7.09
N ALA A 84 -2.98 -5.62 6.32
CA ALA A 84 -1.95 -6.63 6.07
C ALA A 84 -1.25 -7.05 7.37
N ALA A 85 -0.96 -6.11 8.29
CA ALA A 85 -0.37 -6.43 9.58
C ALA A 85 -1.34 -7.23 10.48
N VAL A 86 -2.60 -6.80 10.60
CA VAL A 86 -3.64 -7.47 11.39
C VAL A 86 -3.83 -8.92 10.90
N ALA A 87 -3.91 -9.13 9.58
CA ALA A 87 -4.06 -10.46 8.99
C ALA A 87 -2.89 -11.40 9.29
N ARG A 88 -1.67 -10.87 9.43
CA ARG A 88 -0.47 -11.64 9.77
C ARG A 88 -0.43 -12.05 11.24
N LEU A 89 -0.91 -11.17 12.13
CA LEU A 89 -0.86 -11.39 13.57
C LEU A 89 -1.94 -12.33 14.09
N LYS A 90 -3.06 -12.47 13.37
CA LYS A 90 -4.13 -13.44 13.68
C LYS A 90 -4.62 -13.38 15.14
N ALA A 91 -4.59 -12.21 15.75
CA ALA A 91 -5.09 -11.97 17.10
C ALA A 91 -6.55 -11.49 17.02
N PRO A 92 -7.54 -12.24 17.59
CA PRO A 92 -8.94 -11.84 17.53
C PRO A 92 -9.21 -10.45 18.15
N PRO A 93 -8.66 -10.11 19.33
CA PRO A 93 -8.87 -8.77 19.91
C PRO A 93 -8.35 -7.64 19.02
N LEU A 94 -7.20 -7.83 18.36
CA LEU A 94 -6.66 -6.87 17.39
C LEU A 94 -7.55 -6.73 16.15
N THR A 95 -8.15 -7.83 15.69
CA THR A 95 -9.06 -7.83 14.55
C THR A 95 -10.35 -7.06 14.89
N LEU A 96 -10.87 -7.23 16.10
CA LEU A 96 -12.01 -6.46 16.60
C LEU A 96 -11.67 -4.97 16.73
N ALA A 97 -10.53 -4.64 17.34
CA ALA A 97 -10.07 -3.26 17.46
C ALA A 97 -9.90 -2.59 16.08
N TYR A 98 -9.37 -3.32 15.10
CA TYR A 98 -9.26 -2.84 13.72
C TYR A 98 -10.62 -2.59 13.06
N ALA A 99 -11.59 -3.48 13.25
CA ALA A 99 -12.95 -3.29 12.73
C ALA A 99 -13.63 -2.05 13.34
N GLN A 100 -13.43 -1.81 14.64
CA GLN A 100 -13.91 -0.61 15.33
C GLN A 100 -13.23 0.65 14.76
N TRP A 101 -11.92 0.61 14.55
CA TRP A 101 -11.17 1.71 13.95
C TRP A 101 -11.66 2.07 12.54
N LEU A 102 -11.99 1.07 11.72
CA LEU A 102 -12.62 1.30 10.41
C LEU A 102 -14.01 1.92 10.50
N SER A 103 -14.76 1.60 11.55
CA SER A 103 -16.14 2.08 11.76
C SER A 103 -16.18 3.47 12.38
N ALA A 104 -15.16 3.83 13.16
CA ALA A 104 -15.00 5.15 13.76
C ALA A 104 -14.58 6.23 12.73
N GLU A 105 -14.06 5.84 11.57
CA GLU A 105 -13.70 6.75 10.49
C GLU A 105 -14.67 6.65 9.30
N PRO A 106 -15.74 7.47 9.30
CA PRO A 106 -16.12 8.19 8.07
C PRO A 106 -16.76 9.58 8.33
N ALA A 107 -16.01 10.69 8.15
CA ALA A 107 -16.45 12.03 7.67
C ALA A 107 -15.43 13.13 8.06
N GLU A 108 -15.04 13.96 7.09
CA GLU A 108 -14.29 15.22 7.23
C GLU A 108 -12.87 15.19 7.83
N TRP A 109 -11.90 14.95 6.95
CA TRP A 109 -10.61 15.67 7.02
C TRP A 109 -10.66 16.78 5.96
N PRO A 110 -10.26 18.04 6.27
CA PRO A 110 -9.33 18.42 7.33
C PRO A 110 -10.00 18.99 8.60
N PRO A 111 -9.40 18.81 9.79
CA PRO A 111 -9.64 19.72 10.89
C PRO A 111 -9.09 21.10 10.47
N SER A 112 -9.99 22.06 10.33
CA SER A 112 -9.60 23.48 10.21
C SER A 112 -9.28 24.03 11.62
N PRO A 113 -8.33 24.97 11.74
CA PRO A 113 -7.99 25.60 13.01
C PRO A 113 -9.16 26.37 13.63
#